data_AF-A0A841JUX8-F1
#
_entry.id   AF-A0A841JUX8-F1
#
_cell.length_a   1.000
_cell.length_b   1.000
_cell.length_c   1.000
_cell.angle_alpha   90.00
_cell.angle_beta   90.00
_cell.angle_gamma   90.00
#
_symmetry.space_group_name_H-M   'P 1'
#
loop_
_entity.id
_entity.type
_entity.pdbx_description
1 polymer ?
#
loop_
_entity_poly.entity_id
_entity_poly.type
_entity_poly.pdbx_seq_one_letter_code
_entity_poly.pdbx_strand_id
1 'polypeptide(L)'
;MKQLFVHVRTSLSYLGFALALAAFSAHQASAQAAQAANTAPAISSDGSATPGADDPKLKLSPTKVLEAFEPSADAEYELGPGDEISLDVPGHAELTGKHTVGPDGRITLPVAGTVELANKSRLGASQAIKDALTPYYTDVSVTLSIDKYGSNHVTILGNVKNPGVLYFDSTPTLLETISRGGLSANTTSKDGIPDRCIIYRGNDQSVTVELRSLLQNGNGLADMRLRRNDIVFVPPQKNDYVSVMGEVKNPGAVALTPDLSLHLAIAQAGGFTDSASKNITLVSGVTGKTTTITYKQMMMPNGDKEITLHPGDIIAIPKTGFSKATTVITKLSPIATMLTIGALLQ
;
A
#
# COMPACT_ATOMS: atom_id res chain seq x y z
N MET A 1 71.16 -37.99 19.81
CA MET A 1 71.03 -37.52 18.41
C MET A 1 69.56 -37.21 18.14
N LYS A 2 69.26 -36.14 17.38
CA LYS A 2 67.90 -35.66 17.01
C LYS A 2 67.03 -35.25 18.23
N GLN A 3 66.60 -34.00 18.39
CA GLN A 3 65.71 -33.15 17.55
C GLN A 3 64.28 -33.76 17.47
N LEU A 4 63.18 -32.99 17.60
CA LEU A 4 63.00 -31.55 17.33
C LEU A 4 61.73 -30.97 18.05
N PHE A 5 61.82 -29.76 18.64
CA PHE A 5 60.73 -28.75 18.82
C PHE A 5 59.47 -29.08 19.70
N VAL A 6 58.74 -28.12 20.31
CA VAL A 6 59.03 -26.75 20.81
C VAL A 6 57.96 -26.29 21.83
N HIS A 7 58.30 -25.47 22.83
CA HIS A 7 57.46 -24.66 23.77
C HIS A 7 56.27 -25.36 24.52
N VAL A 8 56.10 -25.38 25.87
CA VAL A 8 56.33 -24.39 26.97
C VAL A 8 55.39 -23.17 26.82
N ARG A 9 54.25 -23.02 27.53
CA ARG A 9 53.98 -22.84 29.01
C ARG A 9 52.42 -22.72 29.20
N THR A 10 51.69 -22.81 30.34
CA THR A 10 51.88 -23.05 31.80
C THR A 10 50.53 -23.49 32.46
N SER A 11 50.51 -23.72 33.80
CA SER A 11 49.49 -23.43 34.86
C SER A 11 48.08 -22.88 34.51
N LEU A 12 47.00 -23.10 35.29
CA LEU A 12 46.69 -23.80 36.59
C LEU A 12 45.13 -24.02 36.58
N SER A 13 44.45 -25.09 37.00
CA SER A 13 44.58 -26.12 38.07
C SER A 13 44.02 -25.69 39.45
N TYR A 14 43.21 -26.58 40.06
CA TYR A 14 42.42 -26.45 41.31
C TYR A 14 41.21 -25.51 41.22
N LEU A 15 39.93 -25.92 41.38
CA LEU A 15 39.25 -27.09 41.98
C LEU A 15 39.26 -27.17 43.52
N GLY A 16 38.08 -27.00 44.13
CA GLY A 16 37.74 -27.65 45.40
C GLY A 16 37.23 -26.75 46.54
N PHE A 17 35.91 -26.50 46.60
CA PHE A 17 35.13 -26.68 47.82
C PHE A 17 33.65 -26.95 47.49
N ALA A 18 32.87 -27.47 48.44
CA ALA A 18 31.53 -28.03 48.18
C ALA A 18 30.56 -27.85 49.36
N LEU A 19 29.31 -28.27 49.11
CA LEU A 19 28.28 -28.70 50.06
C LEU A 19 27.32 -27.62 50.63
N ALA A 20 26.08 -28.08 50.88
CA ALA A 20 24.97 -27.47 51.63
C ALA A 20 24.29 -26.21 51.02
N LEU A 21 22.96 -26.03 51.15
CA LEU A 21 21.86 -27.01 51.30
C LEU A 21 20.56 -26.36 50.80
N ALA A 22 19.55 -27.16 50.44
CA ALA A 22 18.23 -26.64 50.09
C ALA A 22 17.37 -26.28 51.33
N ALA A 23 16.29 -25.53 51.06
CA ALA A 23 15.19 -25.16 51.96
C ALA A 23 15.49 -24.16 53.09
N PHE A 24 14.89 -22.96 52.96
CA PHE A 24 14.08 -22.43 54.05
C PHE A 24 12.86 -21.68 53.50
N SER A 25 11.71 -21.85 54.17
CA SER A 25 10.44 -21.24 53.79
C SER A 25 10.00 -20.22 54.85
N ALA A 26 9.46 -19.09 54.37
CA ALA A 26 8.70 -18.11 55.13
C ALA A 26 9.44 -17.29 56.22
N HIS A 27 8.71 -16.26 56.70
CA HIS A 27 8.85 -15.59 57.99
C HIS A 27 9.99 -14.56 58.17
N GLN A 28 9.71 -13.28 57.84
CA GLN A 28 9.49 -12.20 58.84
C GLN A 28 9.16 -10.84 58.17
N ALA A 29 8.77 -9.84 59.00
CA ALA A 29 8.60 -8.41 58.69
C ALA A 29 7.65 -8.07 57.50
N SER A 30 6.37 -7.68 57.66
CA SER A 30 5.60 -7.08 58.77
C SER A 30 6.04 -5.66 59.19
N ALA A 31 5.09 -4.71 59.13
CA ALA A 31 5.22 -3.27 59.41
C ALA A 31 5.98 -2.47 58.31
N GLN A 32 5.64 -1.21 57.98
CA GLN A 32 4.59 -0.34 58.55
C GLN A 32 4.11 0.75 57.55
N ALA A 33 3.04 1.45 57.93
CA ALA A 33 2.66 2.78 57.44
C ALA A 33 2.28 2.94 55.94
N ALA A 34 1.08 2.47 55.60
CA ALA A 34 0.20 3.28 54.75
C ALA A 34 -0.54 4.30 55.64
N GLN A 35 -0.57 5.57 55.25
CA GLN A 35 -1.65 6.49 55.63
C GLN A 35 -2.78 6.23 54.64
N ALA A 36 -4.01 5.85 55.02
CA ALA A 36 -4.94 6.43 55.98
C ALA A 36 -5.51 7.79 55.50
N ALA A 37 -6.84 7.97 55.38
CA ALA A 37 -7.95 7.01 55.44
C ALA A 37 -9.26 7.60 54.87
N ASN A 38 -10.17 6.73 54.39
CA ASN A 38 -11.63 6.93 54.30
C ASN A 38 -12.13 8.04 53.34
N THR A 39 -13.39 8.03 52.86
CA THR A 39 -14.61 7.35 53.36
C THR A 39 -15.31 6.36 52.41
N ALA A 40 -15.75 5.26 53.02
CA ALA A 40 -16.65 4.20 52.53
C ALA A 40 -18.14 4.66 52.43
N PRO A 41 -19.18 3.79 52.22
CA PRO A 41 -19.18 2.32 51.97
C PRO A 41 -20.19 1.74 50.94
N ALA A 42 -19.98 0.46 50.56
CA ALA A 42 -20.98 -0.56 50.11
C ALA A 42 -21.70 -0.30 48.75
N ILE A 43 -22.35 -1.27 48.06
CA ILE A 43 -23.04 -2.53 48.44
C ILE A 43 -22.75 -3.70 47.42
N SER A 44 -22.95 -4.96 47.85
CA SER A 44 -22.90 -6.26 47.12
C SER A 44 -23.05 -6.23 45.59
N SER A 45 -22.20 -6.85 44.75
CA SER A 45 -21.88 -8.29 44.60
C SER A 45 -23.04 -9.18 44.07
N ASP A 46 -22.97 -9.60 42.80
CA ASP A 46 -22.86 -11.02 42.35
C ASP A 46 -22.58 -11.06 40.82
N GLY A 47 -22.27 -12.23 40.25
CA GLY A 47 -22.24 -12.49 38.80
C GLY A 47 -20.85 -12.68 38.20
N SER A 48 -20.30 -13.90 38.30
CA SER A 48 -19.07 -14.28 37.60
C SER A 48 -19.34 -14.73 36.15
N ALA A 49 -18.59 -14.15 35.21
CA ALA A 49 -18.51 -14.62 33.82
C ALA A 49 -17.06 -14.53 33.32
N THR A 50 -16.63 -15.53 32.55
CA THR A 50 -15.22 -15.76 32.19
C THR A 50 -14.69 -14.74 31.18
N PRO A 51 -13.45 -14.21 31.32
CA PRO A 51 -12.82 -13.43 30.27
C PRO A 51 -12.45 -14.34 29.08
N GLY A 52 -12.97 -14.04 27.89
CA GLY A 52 -12.81 -14.93 26.74
C GLY A 52 -13.54 -14.52 25.47
N ALA A 53 -13.39 -13.26 25.04
CA ALA A 53 -13.78 -12.82 23.71
C ALA A 53 -12.77 -11.79 23.20
N ASP A 54 -12.18 -12.04 22.02
CA ASP A 54 -11.40 -11.02 21.31
C ASP A 54 -12.34 -9.91 20.84
N ASP A 55 -12.20 -8.71 21.43
CA ASP A 55 -12.94 -7.54 20.97
C ASP A 55 -12.64 -7.31 19.47
N PRO A 56 -13.66 -7.39 18.58
CA PRO A 56 -13.45 -7.21 17.16
C PRO A 56 -13.19 -5.72 16.89
N LYS A 57 -11.92 -5.31 17.01
CA LYS A 57 -11.46 -3.94 16.76
C LYS A 57 -12.11 -3.40 15.50
N LEU A 58 -13.07 -2.49 15.69
CA LEU A 58 -13.85 -1.89 14.62
C LEU A 58 -12.89 -1.25 13.63
N LYS A 59 -12.72 -1.89 12.48
CA LYS A 59 -11.97 -1.33 11.36
C LYS A 59 -12.63 0.01 11.03
N LEU A 60 -11.88 1.10 11.15
CA LEU A 60 -12.40 2.43 10.83
C LEU A 60 -12.99 2.39 9.42
N SER A 61 -14.14 3.03 9.23
CA SER A 61 -14.73 3.18 7.90
C SER A 61 -13.68 3.83 6.97
N PRO A 62 -13.58 3.43 5.69
CA PRO A 62 -12.54 3.95 4.79
C PRO A 62 -12.44 5.48 4.82
N THR A 63 -13.59 6.18 4.79
CA THR A 63 -13.67 7.64 4.94
C THR A 63 -12.96 8.18 6.18
N LYS A 64 -13.15 7.56 7.36
CA LYS A 64 -12.47 7.98 8.60
C LYS A 64 -10.96 7.72 8.60
N VAL A 65 -10.48 6.78 7.77
CA VAL A 65 -9.04 6.58 7.54
C VAL A 65 -8.48 7.67 6.63
N LEU A 66 -9.27 8.17 5.66
CA LEU A 66 -8.91 9.32 4.82
C LEU A 66 -8.90 10.62 5.63
N GLU A 67 -9.97 10.91 6.37
CA GLU A 67 -10.10 12.07 7.28
C GLU A 67 -8.93 12.16 8.28
N ALA A 68 -8.49 11.02 8.84
CA ALA A 68 -7.35 10.97 9.77
C ALA A 68 -5.97 11.09 9.08
N PHE A 69 -5.92 10.98 7.74
CA PHE A 69 -4.70 11.05 6.95
C PHE A 69 -4.51 12.42 6.28
N GLU A 70 -5.58 13.18 6.07
CA GLU A 70 -5.48 14.55 5.56
C GLU A 70 -4.72 15.47 6.56
N PRO A 71 -3.87 16.39 6.08
CA PRO A 71 -3.43 17.54 6.88
C PRO A 71 -4.60 18.52 7.08
N SER A 72 -4.59 19.26 8.19
CA SER A 72 -5.61 20.30 8.47
C SER A 72 -5.76 21.27 7.29
N ALA A 73 -6.98 21.72 7.02
CA ALA A 73 -7.26 22.67 5.96
C ALA A 73 -6.46 23.98 6.13
N ASP A 74 -6.26 24.38 7.38
CA ASP A 74 -5.56 25.58 7.84
C ASP A 74 -4.05 25.36 8.12
N ALA A 75 -3.47 24.24 7.69
CA ALA A 75 -2.04 23.97 7.87
C ALA A 75 -1.20 24.98 7.07
N GLU A 76 -0.60 25.97 7.75
CA GLU A 76 0.31 26.92 7.10
C GLU A 76 1.54 26.21 6.54
N TYR A 77 2.04 26.70 5.41
CA TYR A 77 3.27 26.19 4.81
C TYR A 77 4.49 26.44 5.71
N GLU A 78 5.16 25.35 6.08
CA GLU A 78 6.49 25.34 6.68
C GLU A 78 7.58 25.32 5.62
N LEU A 79 8.59 26.16 5.76
CA LEU A 79 9.80 26.15 4.92
C LEU A 79 10.58 24.84 5.10
N GLY A 80 11.24 24.39 4.04
CA GLY A 80 12.11 23.21 4.06
C GLY A 80 13.32 23.31 3.11
N PRO A 81 14.22 22.30 3.13
CA PRO A 81 15.40 22.27 2.28
C PRO A 81 15.09 22.38 0.78
N GLY A 82 15.81 23.26 0.09
CA GLY A 82 15.64 23.53 -1.34
C GLY A 82 14.64 24.63 -1.70
N ASP A 83 13.93 25.21 -0.72
CA ASP A 83 13.10 26.40 -0.96
C ASP A 83 13.97 27.62 -1.32
N GLU A 84 13.51 28.43 -2.28
CA GLU A 84 14.11 29.72 -2.63
C GLU A 84 13.26 30.82 -2.01
N ILE A 85 13.88 31.68 -1.21
CA ILE A 85 13.24 32.82 -0.54
C ILE A 85 13.87 34.13 -0.98
N SER A 86 13.08 35.19 -1.08
CA SER A 86 13.59 36.55 -1.13
C SER A 86 13.41 37.21 0.23
N LEU A 87 14.52 37.67 0.79
CA LEU A 87 14.58 38.43 2.02
C LEU A 87 14.57 39.91 1.66
N ASP A 88 13.73 40.71 2.32
CA ASP A 88 13.78 42.17 2.26
C ASP A 88 13.94 42.77 3.65
N VAL A 89 14.99 43.56 3.82
CA VAL A 89 15.37 44.25 5.05
C VAL A 89 15.48 45.75 4.73
N PRO A 90 14.41 46.53 4.90
CA PRO A 90 14.40 47.95 4.56
C PRO A 90 15.56 48.72 5.21
N GLY A 91 16.31 49.47 4.38
CA GLY A 91 17.53 50.17 4.80
C GLY A 91 18.84 49.38 4.64
N HIS A 92 18.77 48.06 4.51
CA HIS A 92 19.92 47.15 4.48
C HIS A 92 20.02 46.37 3.17
N ALA A 93 20.47 47.03 2.12
CA ALA A 93 20.66 46.44 0.79
C ALA A 93 21.75 45.34 0.76
N GLU A 94 22.56 45.21 1.81
CA GLU A 94 23.49 44.10 2.02
C GLU A 94 22.82 42.84 2.60
N LEU A 95 21.60 42.97 3.13
CA LEU A 95 20.79 41.88 3.69
C LEU A 95 19.58 41.53 2.80
N THR A 96 19.05 42.48 2.02
CA THR A 96 18.01 42.21 1.00
C THR A 96 18.59 41.36 -0.14
N GLY A 97 17.99 40.21 -0.41
CA GLY A 97 18.47 39.31 -1.46
C GLY A 97 17.78 37.95 -1.51
N LYS A 98 18.12 37.16 -2.54
CA LYS A 98 17.67 35.77 -2.71
C LYS A 98 18.56 34.82 -1.91
N HIS A 99 17.95 33.95 -1.10
CA HIS A 99 18.62 32.88 -0.37
C HIS A 99 17.94 31.54 -0.66
N THR A 100 18.73 30.47 -0.71
CA THR A 100 18.20 29.09 -0.81
C THR A 100 18.38 28.39 0.53
N VAL A 101 17.34 27.72 1.02
CA VAL A 101 17.41 26.91 2.24
C VAL A 101 18.26 25.67 1.97
N GLY A 102 19.36 25.51 2.71
CA GLY A 102 20.31 24.41 2.54
C GLY A 102 19.74 23.03 2.90
N PRO A 103 20.46 21.94 2.55
CA PRO A 103 20.10 20.57 2.95
C PRO A 103 19.98 20.36 4.47
N ASP A 104 20.64 21.20 5.26
CA ASP A 104 20.59 21.25 6.72
C ASP A 104 19.41 22.07 7.27
N GLY A 105 18.59 22.68 6.41
CA GLY A 105 17.45 23.50 6.80
C GLY A 105 17.79 24.95 7.15
N ARG A 106 18.98 25.43 6.79
CA ARG A 106 19.49 26.75 7.19
C ARG A 106 19.78 27.66 5.99
N ILE A 107 19.87 28.96 6.25
CA ILE A 107 20.44 29.96 5.34
C ILE A 107 21.67 30.59 5.96
N THR A 108 22.56 31.14 5.14
CA THR A 108 23.68 31.97 5.60
C THR A 108 23.39 33.44 5.32
N LEU A 109 23.50 34.28 6.34
CA LEU A 109 23.36 35.73 6.28
C LEU A 109 24.68 36.44 6.62
N PRO A 110 24.94 37.63 6.04
CA PRO A 110 26.01 38.50 6.49
C PRO A 110 25.87 38.84 7.98
N VAL A 111 27.00 38.90 8.70
CA VAL A 111 27.14 39.18 10.14
C VAL A 111 26.49 38.15 11.08
N ALA A 112 25.23 37.77 10.87
CA ALA A 112 24.50 36.81 11.72
C ALA A 112 24.89 35.34 11.50
N GLY A 113 25.50 34.98 10.37
CA GLY A 113 25.94 33.62 10.08
C GLY A 113 24.78 32.69 9.69
N THR A 114 24.76 31.46 10.22
CA THR A 114 23.76 30.45 9.84
C THR A 114 22.47 30.55 10.66
N VAL A 115 21.34 30.81 10.01
CA VAL A 115 20.00 30.89 10.63
C VAL A 115 19.14 29.73 10.17
N GLU A 116 18.47 29.05 11.11
CA GLU A 116 17.66 27.86 10.85
C GLU A 116 16.21 28.23 10.52
N LEU A 117 15.72 27.81 9.35
CA LEU A 117 14.38 28.13 8.84
C LEU A 117 13.47 26.91 8.65
N ALA A 118 14.04 25.71 8.56
CA ALA A 118 13.25 24.50 8.33
C ALA A 118 12.20 24.24 9.43
N ASN A 119 11.01 23.80 9.02
CA ASN A 119 9.84 23.58 9.89
C ASN A 119 9.32 24.85 10.59
N LYS A 120 9.68 26.05 10.10
CA LYS A 120 9.06 27.32 10.49
C LYS A 120 8.13 27.79 9.38
N SER A 121 7.01 28.40 9.72
CA SER A 121 6.24 29.16 8.74
C SER A 121 6.92 30.49 8.40
N ARG A 122 6.47 31.19 7.35
CA ARG A 122 7.08 32.46 6.89
C ARG A 122 7.23 33.49 8.00
N LEU A 123 6.23 33.60 8.89
CA LEU A 123 6.27 34.52 10.02
C LEU A 123 7.32 34.10 11.07
N GLY A 124 7.39 32.81 11.40
CA GLY A 124 8.40 32.27 12.31
C GLY A 124 9.83 32.34 11.74
N ALA A 125 9.97 32.24 10.41
CA ALA A 125 11.23 32.41 9.70
C ALA A 125 11.69 33.88 9.69
N SER A 126 10.80 34.82 9.36
CA SER A 126 11.06 36.28 9.48
C SER A 126 11.50 36.66 10.89
N GLN A 127 10.78 36.20 11.93
CA GLN A 127 11.14 36.49 13.32
C GLN A 127 12.50 35.88 13.70
N ALA A 128 12.78 34.62 13.33
CA ALA A 128 14.07 34.00 13.62
C ALA A 128 15.26 34.73 12.96
N ILE A 129 15.07 35.30 11.76
CA ILE A 129 16.07 36.13 11.08
C ILE A 129 16.22 37.48 11.81
N LYS A 130 15.11 38.12 12.21
CA LYS A 130 15.14 39.37 12.98
C LYS A 130 15.87 39.20 14.32
N ASP A 131 15.60 38.11 15.04
CA ASP A 131 16.24 37.79 16.31
C ASP A 131 17.76 37.58 16.14
N ALA A 132 18.18 36.96 15.03
CA ALA A 132 19.60 36.74 14.70
C ALA A 132 20.33 38.03 14.24
N LEU A 133 19.62 39.00 13.67
CA LEU A 133 20.19 40.29 13.23
C LEU A 133 20.21 41.36 14.35
N THR A 134 19.31 41.26 15.32
CA THR A 134 19.17 42.23 16.44
C THR A 134 20.46 42.52 17.23
N PRO A 135 21.40 41.57 17.44
CA PRO A 135 22.68 41.87 18.10
C PRO A 135 23.63 42.80 17.32
N TYR A 136 23.39 43.00 16.02
CA TYR A 136 24.29 43.69 15.10
C TYR A 136 23.67 44.94 14.46
N TYR A 137 22.33 45.03 14.44
CA TYR A 137 21.57 46.04 13.72
C TYR A 137 20.40 46.55 14.58
N THR A 138 20.17 47.87 14.56
CA THR A 138 19.10 48.53 15.32
C THR A 138 17.83 48.69 14.48
N ASP A 139 16.66 48.45 15.10
CA ASP A 139 15.32 48.64 14.50
C ASP A 139 15.06 47.88 13.17
N VAL A 140 15.56 46.64 13.09
CA VAL A 140 15.42 45.81 11.89
C VAL A 140 13.96 45.39 11.66
N SER A 141 13.45 45.67 10.46
CA SER A 141 12.25 45.02 9.90
C SER A 141 12.68 43.94 8.91
N VAL A 142 12.02 42.78 8.90
CA VAL A 142 12.37 41.64 8.04
C VAL A 142 11.12 41.10 7.36
N THR A 143 11.02 41.29 6.04
CA THR A 143 9.99 40.67 5.20
C THR A 143 10.61 39.47 4.48
N LEU A 144 9.86 38.37 4.38
CA LEU A 144 10.30 37.14 3.70
C LEU A 144 9.19 36.66 2.75
N SER A 145 9.49 36.61 1.45
CA SER A 145 8.68 35.91 0.45
C SER A 145 9.30 34.57 0.10
N ILE A 146 8.46 33.62 -0.35
CA ILE A 146 8.93 32.38 -0.96
C ILE A 146 8.77 32.57 -2.47
N ASP A 147 9.90 32.51 -3.16
CA ASP A 147 9.98 32.69 -4.61
C ASP A 147 9.83 31.34 -5.33
N LYS A 148 10.20 30.23 -4.67
CA LYS A 148 10.03 28.87 -5.18
C LYS A 148 9.90 27.85 -4.05
N TYR A 149 8.86 27.04 -4.13
CA TYR A 149 8.58 25.92 -3.23
C TYR A 149 9.36 24.67 -3.71
N GLY A 150 10.60 24.53 -3.27
CA GLY A 150 11.49 23.43 -3.66
C GLY A 150 11.36 22.19 -2.77
N SER A 151 11.01 22.37 -1.49
CA SER A 151 10.84 21.27 -0.54
C SER A 151 9.46 20.61 -0.64
N ASN A 152 8.46 21.33 -1.15
CA ASN A 152 7.08 20.85 -1.30
C ASN A 152 6.90 19.97 -2.54
N HIS A 153 7.15 18.67 -2.39
CA HIS A 153 7.03 17.70 -3.47
C HIS A 153 6.35 16.40 -3.04
N VAL A 154 5.78 15.71 -4.02
CA VAL A 154 5.17 14.38 -3.92
C VAL A 154 5.76 13.51 -5.03
N THR A 155 6.07 12.25 -4.73
CA THR A 155 6.60 11.32 -5.74
C THR A 155 5.48 10.45 -6.29
N ILE A 156 5.29 10.40 -7.62
CA ILE A 156 4.30 9.53 -8.27
C ILE A 156 4.98 8.37 -9.02
N LEU A 157 4.53 7.14 -8.76
CA LEU A 157 5.15 5.91 -9.25
C LEU A 157 4.11 4.91 -9.79
N GLY A 158 4.58 3.95 -10.59
CA GLY A 158 3.77 2.85 -11.11
C GLY A 158 3.14 3.14 -12.48
N ASN A 159 1.90 2.70 -12.71
CA ASN A 159 1.22 2.82 -14.00
C ASN A 159 0.62 4.22 -14.22
N VAL A 160 1.51 5.19 -14.41
CA VAL A 160 1.22 6.59 -14.78
C VAL A 160 2.05 6.99 -15.99
N LYS A 161 1.64 8.04 -16.70
CA LYS A 161 2.31 8.47 -17.95
C LYS A 161 3.69 9.09 -17.67
N ASN A 162 3.79 9.88 -16.61
CA ASN A 162 4.95 10.66 -16.21
C ASN A 162 5.35 10.29 -14.75
N PRO A 163 5.96 9.12 -14.49
CA PRO A 163 6.44 8.78 -13.16
C PRO A 163 7.64 9.68 -12.77
N GLY A 164 7.70 10.11 -11.50
CA GLY A 164 8.77 10.98 -11.01
C GLY A 164 8.36 11.86 -9.82
N VAL A 165 9.18 12.86 -9.53
CA VAL A 165 8.94 13.87 -8.47
C VAL A 165 8.14 15.04 -9.05
N LEU A 166 7.05 15.41 -8.38
CA LEU A 166 6.19 16.54 -8.73
C LEU A 166 6.29 17.60 -7.61
N TYR A 167 6.59 18.85 -8.00
CA TYR A 167 6.69 20.01 -7.09
C TYR A 167 5.39 20.83 -7.13
N PHE A 168 5.03 21.45 -6.00
CA PHE A 168 3.76 22.18 -5.84
C PHE A 168 3.96 23.49 -5.07
N ASP A 169 3.27 24.55 -5.48
CA ASP A 169 3.34 25.88 -4.84
C ASP A 169 2.32 26.05 -3.69
N SER A 170 1.50 25.03 -3.45
CA SER A 170 0.42 24.97 -2.46
C SER A 170 0.30 23.55 -1.89
N THR A 171 -0.62 23.28 -0.96
CA THR A 171 -0.80 21.90 -0.46
C THR A 171 -1.24 20.97 -1.60
N PRO A 172 -0.44 19.95 -1.98
CA PRO A 172 -0.79 19.06 -3.08
C PRO A 172 -2.06 18.26 -2.79
N THR A 173 -2.93 18.07 -3.79
CA THR A 173 -4.06 17.14 -3.71
C THR A 173 -3.79 15.85 -4.49
N LEU A 174 -4.46 14.76 -4.12
CA LEU A 174 -4.32 13.48 -4.82
C LEU A 174 -4.81 13.58 -6.28
N LEU A 175 -5.92 14.28 -6.53
CA LEU A 175 -6.43 14.50 -7.88
C LEU A 175 -5.45 15.31 -8.74
N GLU A 176 -4.85 16.37 -8.20
CA GLU A 176 -3.86 17.16 -8.94
C GLU A 176 -2.59 16.35 -9.23
N THR A 177 -2.08 15.63 -8.23
CA THR A 177 -0.90 14.77 -8.35
C THR A 177 -1.07 13.73 -9.47
N ILE A 178 -2.21 13.05 -9.50
CA ILE A 178 -2.55 12.06 -10.53
C ILE A 178 -2.77 12.73 -11.90
N SER A 179 -3.35 13.93 -11.94
CA SER A 179 -3.54 14.68 -13.19
C SER A 179 -2.21 15.14 -13.81
N ARG A 180 -1.27 15.65 -12.99
CA ARG A 180 0.09 16.06 -13.40
C ARG A 180 0.94 14.84 -13.82
N GLY A 181 0.89 13.75 -13.06
CA GLY A 181 1.55 12.49 -13.41
C GLY A 181 0.92 11.77 -14.62
N GLY A 182 -0.34 12.07 -14.93
CA GLY A 182 -1.06 11.60 -16.12
C GLY A 182 -1.57 10.18 -16.00
N LEU A 183 -2.87 9.99 -16.26
CA LEU A 183 -3.50 8.67 -16.34
C LEU A 183 -2.88 7.84 -17.48
N SER A 184 -2.41 6.64 -17.17
CA SER A 184 -1.91 5.67 -18.16
C SER A 184 -3.08 4.86 -18.72
N ALA A 185 -3.42 5.08 -19.99
CA ALA A 185 -4.49 4.37 -20.67
C ALA A 185 -4.14 2.88 -20.87
N ASN A 186 -4.51 2.04 -19.90
CA ASN A 186 -4.28 0.60 -19.99
C ASN A 186 -5.30 -0.08 -20.92
N THR A 187 -4.86 -1.15 -21.57
CA THR A 187 -5.64 -1.96 -22.53
C THR A 187 -6.93 -2.57 -21.95
N THR A 188 -7.04 -2.66 -20.63
CA THR A 188 -8.17 -3.25 -19.89
C THR A 188 -9.31 -2.26 -19.58
N SER A 189 -9.05 -0.95 -19.62
CA SER A 189 -10.00 0.07 -19.16
C SER A 189 -10.10 1.17 -20.22
N LYS A 190 -11.23 1.20 -20.94
CA LYS A 190 -11.47 2.13 -22.07
C LYS A 190 -11.22 3.60 -21.72
N ASP A 191 -11.44 3.96 -20.45
CA ASP A 191 -11.33 5.33 -19.93
C ASP A 191 -9.94 5.67 -19.36
N GLY A 192 -9.02 4.69 -19.30
CA GLY A 192 -7.66 4.84 -18.76
C GLY A 192 -7.57 5.10 -17.24
N ILE A 193 -8.69 5.17 -16.53
CA ILE A 193 -8.75 5.37 -15.07
C ILE A 193 -8.25 4.11 -14.33
N PRO A 194 -7.25 4.21 -13.42
CA PRO A 194 -6.87 3.15 -12.50
C PRO A 194 -7.96 2.87 -11.46
N ASP A 195 -8.09 1.61 -11.01
CA ASP A 195 -9.09 1.24 -9.99
C ASP A 195 -8.73 1.80 -8.61
N ARG A 196 -7.45 1.72 -8.24
CA ARG A 196 -6.91 2.11 -6.92
C ARG A 196 -5.52 2.73 -7.03
N CYS A 197 -5.13 3.51 -6.04
CA CYS A 197 -3.74 3.83 -5.72
C CYS A 197 -3.43 3.58 -4.25
N ILE A 198 -2.15 3.63 -3.88
CA ILE A 198 -1.66 3.53 -2.52
C ILE A 198 -0.81 4.78 -2.25
N ILE A 199 -1.15 5.53 -1.20
CA ILE A 199 -0.30 6.61 -0.69
C ILE A 199 0.56 6.03 0.42
N TYR A 200 1.88 6.17 0.32
CA TYR A 200 2.83 5.90 1.40
C TYR A 200 3.31 7.22 2.02
N ARG A 201 3.46 7.23 3.35
CA ARG A 201 3.93 8.39 4.12
C ARG A 201 4.94 7.93 5.16
N GLY A 202 6.19 8.37 5.02
CA GLY A 202 7.30 7.78 5.77
C GLY A 202 7.40 6.28 5.50
N ASN A 203 7.74 5.50 6.53
CA ASN A 203 8.04 4.07 6.38
C ASN A 203 6.82 3.16 6.62
N ASP A 204 5.96 3.51 7.59
CA ASP A 204 4.97 2.58 8.16
C ASP A 204 3.50 2.99 7.93
N GLN A 205 3.23 4.17 7.34
CA GLN A 205 1.88 4.61 7.02
C GLN A 205 1.59 4.39 5.53
N SER A 206 0.58 3.57 5.22
CA SER A 206 0.06 3.40 3.86
C SER A 206 -1.47 3.41 3.83
N VAL A 207 -2.06 4.13 2.88
CA VAL A 207 -3.51 4.23 2.68
C VAL A 207 -3.85 3.82 1.25
N THR A 208 -4.74 2.84 1.09
CA THR A 208 -5.27 2.45 -0.23
C THR A 208 -6.51 3.27 -0.53
N VAL A 209 -6.56 3.88 -1.72
CA VAL A 209 -7.63 4.77 -2.18
C VAL A 209 -8.24 4.18 -3.45
N GLU A 210 -9.53 3.87 -3.44
CA GLU A 210 -10.26 3.33 -4.59
C GLU A 210 -10.64 4.47 -5.56
N LEU A 211 -9.71 4.78 -6.46
CA LEU A 211 -9.77 5.89 -7.42
C LEU A 211 -11.02 5.87 -8.30
N ARG A 212 -11.38 4.71 -8.88
CA ARG A 212 -12.52 4.62 -9.81
C ARG A 212 -13.82 5.06 -9.14
N SER A 213 -14.10 4.53 -7.95
CA SER A 213 -15.30 4.83 -7.18
C SER A 213 -15.38 6.31 -6.79
N LEU A 214 -14.26 6.92 -6.38
CA LEU A 214 -14.25 8.31 -5.94
C LEU A 214 -14.28 9.31 -7.10
N LEU A 215 -13.74 8.97 -8.28
CA LEU A 215 -13.90 9.78 -9.50
C LEU A 215 -15.35 9.74 -10.00
N GLN A 216 -15.99 8.57 -9.98
CA GLN A 216 -17.39 8.41 -10.42
C GLN A 216 -18.38 9.05 -9.44
N ASN A 217 -18.12 8.99 -8.14
CA ASN A 217 -18.97 9.59 -7.11
C ASN A 217 -18.61 11.07 -6.81
N GLY A 218 -17.53 11.61 -7.39
CA GLY A 218 -17.13 13.02 -7.34
C GLY A 218 -16.64 13.59 -5.99
N ASN A 219 -16.87 12.89 -4.88
CA ASN A 219 -17.03 13.52 -3.56
C ASN A 219 -15.88 13.25 -2.56
N GLY A 220 -14.64 13.00 -3.02
CA GLY A 220 -13.52 12.69 -2.12
C GLY A 220 -12.11 12.48 -2.70
N LEU A 221 -11.84 12.86 -3.96
CA LEU A 221 -10.46 12.90 -4.51
C LEU A 221 -9.92 14.31 -4.72
N ALA A 222 -10.80 15.27 -4.98
CA ALA A 222 -10.41 16.67 -5.17
C ALA A 222 -9.82 17.24 -3.88
N ASP A 223 -10.46 16.95 -2.74
CA ASP A 223 -10.14 17.56 -1.45
C ASP A 223 -9.07 16.80 -0.65
N MET A 224 -8.72 15.56 -1.05
CA MET A 224 -7.73 14.75 -0.34
C MET A 224 -6.33 15.35 -0.48
N ARG A 225 -5.89 16.03 0.59
CA ARG A 225 -4.60 16.72 0.68
C ARG A 225 -3.48 15.75 1.08
N LEU A 226 -2.37 15.83 0.34
CA LEU A 226 -1.14 15.10 0.58
C LEU A 226 -0.16 15.96 1.39
N ARG A 227 0.90 15.34 1.91
CA ARG A 227 2.00 16.00 2.63
C ARG A 227 3.31 15.94 1.83
N ARG A 228 4.24 16.85 2.14
CA ARG A 228 5.59 16.85 1.55
C ARG A 228 6.27 15.49 1.76
N ASN A 229 6.87 14.94 0.71
CA ASN A 229 7.49 13.61 0.63
C ASN A 229 6.51 12.40 0.69
N ASP A 230 5.19 12.60 0.55
CA ASP A 230 4.28 11.47 0.29
C ASP A 230 4.63 10.80 -1.06
N ILE A 231 4.39 9.48 -1.15
CA ILE A 231 4.61 8.69 -2.38
C ILE A 231 3.28 8.11 -2.84
N VAL A 232 2.80 8.55 -4.00
CA VAL A 232 1.58 8.03 -4.64
C VAL A 232 1.96 6.92 -5.62
N PHE A 233 1.71 5.67 -5.22
CA PHE A 233 1.93 4.50 -6.06
C PHE A 233 0.62 4.06 -6.73
N VAL A 234 0.60 4.08 -8.06
CA VAL A 234 -0.50 3.54 -8.87
C VAL A 234 -0.11 2.13 -9.31
N PRO A 235 -0.62 1.05 -8.69
CA PRO A 235 -0.30 -0.30 -9.12
C PRO A 235 -0.71 -0.53 -10.59
N PRO A 236 0.05 -1.32 -11.36
CA PRO A 236 -0.42 -1.78 -12.65
C PRO A 236 -1.70 -2.58 -12.45
N GLN A 237 -2.74 -2.31 -13.24
CA GLN A 237 -3.93 -3.15 -13.22
C GLN A 237 -3.51 -4.54 -13.71
N LYS A 238 -3.86 -5.58 -12.94
CA LYS A 238 -3.73 -6.94 -13.45
C LYS A 238 -4.62 -7.04 -14.68
N ASN A 239 -4.03 -7.48 -15.78
CA ASN A 239 -4.81 -7.90 -16.94
C ASN A 239 -5.39 -9.29 -16.64
N ASP A 240 -6.38 -9.32 -15.75
CA ASP A 240 -7.15 -10.52 -15.47
C ASP A 240 -7.96 -10.86 -16.72
N TYR A 241 -7.96 -12.14 -17.11
CA TYR A 241 -8.59 -12.60 -18.34
C TYR A 241 -9.36 -13.90 -18.11
N VAL A 242 -10.31 -14.15 -19.00
CA VAL A 242 -11.07 -15.39 -19.12
C VAL A 242 -10.77 -15.99 -20.48
N SER A 243 -10.45 -17.28 -20.55
CA SER A 243 -10.10 -17.93 -21.82
C SER A 243 -11.34 -18.57 -22.46
N VAL A 244 -11.73 -18.11 -23.65
CA VAL A 244 -12.84 -18.68 -24.42
C VAL A 244 -12.29 -19.62 -25.49
N MET A 245 -12.66 -20.90 -25.41
CA MET A 245 -12.11 -21.96 -26.25
C MET A 245 -13.20 -22.82 -26.90
N GLY A 246 -12.90 -23.40 -28.06
CA GLY A 246 -13.78 -24.32 -28.78
C GLY A 246 -14.61 -23.62 -29.86
N GLU A 247 -15.88 -23.98 -29.98
CA GLU A 247 -16.77 -23.62 -31.10
C GLU A 247 -17.35 -22.19 -30.97
N VAL A 248 -16.45 -21.21 -30.95
CA VAL A 248 -16.71 -19.77 -31.10
C VAL A 248 -15.91 -19.23 -32.30
N LYS A 249 -16.32 -18.09 -32.87
CA LYS A 249 -15.69 -17.57 -34.10
C LYS A 249 -14.26 -17.08 -33.89
N ASN A 250 -13.97 -16.49 -32.74
CA ASN A 250 -12.65 -15.99 -32.35
C ASN A 250 -12.24 -16.57 -30.97
N PRO A 251 -11.74 -17.82 -30.90
CA PRO A 251 -11.21 -18.38 -29.66
C PRO A 251 -9.98 -17.60 -29.18
N GLY A 252 -9.87 -17.34 -27.88
CA GLY A 252 -8.79 -16.53 -27.33
C GLY A 252 -9.00 -16.11 -25.87
N ALA A 253 -8.13 -15.21 -25.39
CA ALA A 253 -8.30 -14.55 -24.09
C ALA A 253 -9.21 -13.32 -24.24
N VAL A 254 -10.19 -13.20 -23.34
CA VAL A 254 -11.08 -12.04 -23.20
C VAL A 254 -10.72 -11.34 -21.89
N ALA A 255 -10.54 -10.02 -21.91
CA ALA A 255 -10.22 -9.25 -20.71
C ALA A 255 -11.39 -9.24 -19.73
N LEU A 256 -11.13 -9.55 -18.45
CA LEU A 256 -12.12 -9.54 -17.39
C LEU A 256 -12.36 -8.09 -16.93
N THR A 257 -13.49 -7.52 -17.34
CA THR A 257 -14.01 -6.26 -16.80
C THR A 257 -15.06 -6.54 -15.72
N PRO A 258 -15.36 -5.58 -14.81
CA PRO A 258 -16.36 -5.79 -13.74
C PRO A 258 -17.78 -6.10 -14.23
N ASP A 259 -18.08 -5.76 -15.48
CA ASP A 259 -19.34 -6.02 -16.20
C ASP A 259 -19.30 -7.28 -17.10
N LEU A 260 -18.18 -8.03 -17.13
CA LEU A 260 -18.03 -9.19 -18.01
C LEU A 260 -18.84 -10.40 -17.53
N SER A 261 -20.03 -10.54 -18.09
CA SER A 261 -20.85 -11.75 -17.98
C SER A 261 -20.38 -12.87 -18.91
N LEU A 262 -20.80 -14.11 -18.62
CA LEU A 262 -20.59 -15.27 -19.51
C LEU A 262 -21.15 -15.04 -20.93
N HIS A 263 -22.29 -14.37 -21.07
CA HIS A 263 -22.85 -14.07 -22.39
C HIS A 263 -22.04 -13.00 -23.13
N LEU A 264 -21.50 -12.00 -22.43
CA LEU A 264 -20.70 -10.94 -23.01
C LEU A 264 -19.32 -11.46 -23.43
N ALA A 265 -18.69 -12.34 -22.64
CA ALA A 265 -17.44 -13.00 -23.00
C ALA A 265 -17.55 -13.79 -24.31
N ILE A 266 -18.64 -14.56 -24.48
CA ILE A 266 -18.89 -15.33 -25.71
C ILE A 266 -19.23 -14.39 -26.89
N ALA A 267 -19.93 -13.29 -26.66
CA ALA A 267 -20.20 -12.28 -27.68
C ALA A 267 -18.90 -11.58 -28.16
N GLN A 268 -17.99 -11.24 -27.25
CA GLN A 268 -16.67 -10.69 -27.58
C GLN A 268 -15.79 -11.70 -28.36
N ALA A 269 -15.92 -13.00 -28.08
CA ALA A 269 -15.35 -14.09 -28.89
C ALA A 269 -16.03 -14.29 -30.27
N GLY A 270 -16.82 -13.31 -30.75
CA GLY A 270 -17.54 -13.34 -32.03
C GLY A 270 -18.82 -14.17 -32.04
N GLY A 271 -19.23 -14.70 -30.88
CA GLY A 271 -20.35 -15.62 -30.73
C GLY A 271 -20.03 -17.07 -31.14
N PHE A 272 -21.03 -17.92 -30.97
CA PHE A 272 -20.99 -19.34 -31.34
C PHE A 272 -20.80 -19.57 -32.85
N THR A 273 -20.19 -20.70 -33.22
CA THR A 273 -20.25 -21.25 -34.59
C THR A 273 -21.54 -22.05 -34.78
N ASP A 274 -21.91 -22.37 -36.02
CA ASP A 274 -23.04 -23.27 -36.33
C ASP A 274 -22.84 -24.71 -35.81
N SER A 275 -21.59 -25.04 -35.44
CA SER A 275 -21.18 -26.31 -34.84
C SER A 275 -21.22 -26.31 -33.30
N ALA A 276 -21.60 -25.21 -32.65
CA ALA A 276 -21.53 -25.08 -31.19
C ALA A 276 -22.61 -25.85 -30.42
N SER A 277 -22.21 -26.57 -29.37
CA SER A 277 -23.12 -27.25 -28.45
C SER A 277 -23.94 -26.26 -27.61
N LYS A 278 -25.17 -26.67 -27.25
CA LYS A 278 -26.04 -25.93 -26.32
C LYS A 278 -25.58 -26.03 -24.85
N ASN A 279 -24.56 -26.83 -24.56
CA ASN A 279 -23.95 -26.98 -23.24
C ASN A 279 -22.56 -26.33 -23.24
N ILE A 280 -22.39 -25.29 -22.43
CA ILE A 280 -21.14 -24.57 -22.19
C ILE A 280 -20.49 -25.18 -20.95
N THR A 281 -19.17 -25.37 -20.96
CA THR A 281 -18.41 -25.87 -19.81
C THR A 281 -17.55 -24.76 -19.25
N LEU A 282 -17.88 -24.27 -18.05
CA LEU A 282 -17.04 -23.33 -17.30
C LEU A 282 -16.12 -24.12 -16.37
N VAL A 283 -14.81 -23.97 -16.52
CA VAL A 283 -13.80 -24.49 -15.57
C VAL A 283 -13.24 -23.32 -14.80
N SER A 284 -13.40 -23.31 -13.49
CA SER A 284 -12.89 -22.21 -12.66
C SER A 284 -11.36 -22.27 -12.56
N GLY A 285 -10.67 -21.17 -12.89
CA GLY A 285 -9.21 -21.07 -12.82
C GLY A 285 -8.66 -21.13 -11.40
N VAL A 286 -9.44 -20.62 -10.44
CA VAL A 286 -9.07 -20.58 -9.01
C VAL A 286 -9.28 -21.92 -8.30
N THR A 287 -10.31 -22.69 -8.69
CA THR A 287 -10.74 -23.89 -7.94
C THR A 287 -10.64 -25.20 -8.72
N GLY A 288 -10.39 -25.16 -10.03
CA GLY A 288 -10.48 -26.31 -10.94
C GLY A 288 -11.91 -26.85 -11.12
N LYS A 289 -12.90 -26.29 -10.42
CA LYS A 289 -14.28 -26.78 -10.43
C LYS A 289 -14.91 -26.59 -11.80
N THR A 290 -15.32 -27.69 -12.40
CA THR A 290 -16.06 -27.69 -13.67
C THR A 290 -17.56 -27.57 -13.42
N THR A 291 -18.21 -26.63 -14.10
CA THR A 291 -19.66 -26.39 -14.04
C THR A 291 -20.23 -26.32 -15.46
N THR A 292 -21.12 -27.25 -15.81
CA THR A 292 -21.82 -27.24 -17.11
C THR A 292 -23.05 -26.32 -17.03
N ILE A 293 -23.17 -25.41 -17.98
CA ILE A 293 -24.19 -24.37 -18.07
C ILE A 293 -24.88 -24.50 -19.43
N THR A 294 -26.20 -24.67 -19.44
CA THR A 294 -26.98 -24.74 -20.69
C THR A 294 -27.20 -23.33 -21.23
N TYR A 295 -27.22 -23.14 -22.54
CA TYR A 295 -27.53 -21.85 -23.19
C TYR A 295 -28.80 -21.17 -22.62
N LYS A 296 -29.85 -21.95 -22.29
CA LYS A 296 -31.06 -21.42 -21.64
C LYS A 296 -30.76 -20.81 -20.26
N GLN A 297 -29.88 -21.41 -19.46
CA GLN A 297 -29.49 -20.91 -18.13
C GLN A 297 -28.56 -19.67 -18.22
N MET A 298 -27.84 -19.51 -19.34
CA MET A 298 -27.04 -18.32 -19.62
C MET A 298 -27.91 -17.11 -20.04
N MET A 299 -28.95 -17.36 -20.85
CA MET A 299 -29.85 -16.30 -21.35
C MET A 299 -31.05 -16.03 -20.43
N MET A 300 -31.40 -16.99 -19.57
CA MET A 300 -32.38 -16.86 -18.49
C MET A 300 -31.76 -17.46 -17.21
N PRO A 301 -30.97 -16.66 -16.46
CA PRO A 301 -30.55 -17.08 -15.13
C PRO A 301 -31.79 -17.20 -14.24
N ASN A 302 -32.10 -18.42 -13.81
CA ASN A 302 -33.03 -18.62 -12.70
C ASN A 302 -32.42 -17.94 -11.46
N GLY A 303 -33.22 -17.19 -10.70
CA GLY A 303 -32.79 -16.07 -9.85
C GLY A 303 -31.78 -16.33 -8.71
N ASP A 304 -31.32 -17.57 -8.52
CA ASP A 304 -30.37 -17.97 -7.49
C ASP A 304 -28.94 -18.19 -8.01
N LYS A 305 -28.69 -18.01 -9.32
CA LYS A 305 -27.40 -18.32 -9.98
C LYS A 305 -26.96 -17.28 -10.99
N GLU A 306 -26.55 -16.12 -10.48
CA GLU A 306 -25.67 -15.22 -11.22
C GLU A 306 -24.28 -15.87 -11.37
N ILE A 307 -23.77 -15.92 -12.60
CA ILE A 307 -22.51 -16.63 -12.94
C ILE A 307 -21.40 -15.58 -13.07
N THR A 308 -20.81 -15.21 -11.93
CA THR A 308 -19.63 -14.35 -11.87
C THR A 308 -18.40 -15.09 -12.39
N LEU A 309 -17.72 -14.52 -13.39
CA LEU A 309 -16.45 -15.02 -13.91
C LEU A 309 -15.29 -14.56 -13.03
N HIS A 310 -14.27 -15.40 -12.88
CA HIS A 310 -13.08 -15.13 -12.08
C HIS A 310 -11.82 -15.08 -12.97
N PRO A 311 -10.73 -14.42 -12.52
CA PRO A 311 -9.46 -14.42 -13.25
C PRO A 311 -8.94 -15.83 -13.53
N GLY A 312 -8.61 -16.12 -14.79
CA GLY A 312 -8.12 -17.41 -15.24
C GLY A 312 -9.18 -18.49 -15.49
N ASP A 313 -10.48 -18.17 -15.37
CA ASP A 313 -11.55 -19.08 -15.75
C ASP A 313 -11.48 -19.46 -17.25
N ILE A 314 -11.88 -20.69 -17.58
CA ILE A 314 -11.91 -21.22 -18.95
C ILE A 314 -13.35 -21.54 -19.35
N ILE A 315 -13.84 -20.84 -20.38
CA ILE A 315 -15.15 -21.08 -21.00
C ILE A 315 -14.91 -21.97 -22.23
N ALA A 316 -15.21 -23.27 -22.11
CA ALA A 316 -15.08 -24.23 -23.19
C ALA A 316 -16.44 -24.52 -23.85
N ILE A 317 -16.54 -24.30 -25.17
CA ILE A 317 -17.72 -24.58 -25.99
C ILE A 317 -17.43 -25.85 -26.83
N PRO A 318 -17.96 -27.02 -26.45
CA PRO A 318 -17.79 -28.25 -27.23
C PRO A 318 -18.66 -28.26 -28.49
N LYS A 319 -18.37 -29.18 -29.42
CA LYS A 319 -19.11 -29.37 -30.66
C LYS A 319 -20.46 -30.06 -30.47
N THR A 320 -21.44 -29.73 -31.30
CA THR A 320 -22.68 -30.50 -31.46
C THR A 320 -22.38 -31.97 -31.75
N GLY A 321 -23.25 -32.88 -31.26
CA GLY A 321 -23.06 -34.33 -31.38
C GLY A 321 -22.04 -34.94 -30.41
N PHE A 322 -21.08 -34.19 -29.86
CA PHE A 322 -20.08 -34.68 -28.90
C PHE A 322 -20.59 -34.74 -27.43
N SER A 323 -21.86 -35.07 -27.24
CA SER A 323 -22.53 -35.12 -25.92
C SER A 323 -22.23 -36.38 -25.08
N LYS A 324 -20.97 -36.86 -25.11
CA LYS A 324 -20.44 -37.87 -24.17
C LYS A 324 -18.97 -37.59 -23.81
N ALA A 325 -18.69 -37.41 -22.52
CA ALA A 325 -17.34 -37.13 -21.98
C ALA A 325 -16.44 -38.38 -21.87
N THR A 326 -16.44 -39.24 -22.90
CA THR A 326 -15.89 -40.62 -22.82
C THR A 326 -14.65 -40.84 -23.70
N THR A 327 -14.21 -39.83 -24.46
CA THR A 327 -13.16 -39.97 -25.49
C THR A 327 -11.82 -39.33 -25.15
N VAL A 328 -11.75 -38.49 -24.10
CA VAL A 328 -10.49 -37.81 -23.71
C VAL A 328 -9.63 -38.69 -22.79
N ILE A 329 -10.25 -39.40 -21.85
CA ILE A 329 -9.56 -40.35 -20.94
C ILE A 329 -8.90 -41.48 -21.74
N THR A 330 -9.56 -41.98 -22.79
CA THR A 330 -9.10 -43.08 -23.65
C THR A 330 -7.95 -42.74 -24.61
N LYS A 331 -7.43 -41.50 -24.59
CA LYS A 331 -6.16 -41.15 -25.28
C LYS A 331 -4.93 -41.13 -24.36
N LEU A 332 -5.08 -41.30 -23.05
CA LEU A 332 -3.97 -41.50 -22.11
C LEU A 332 -3.57 -42.98 -21.94
N SER A 333 -4.40 -43.92 -22.39
CA SER A 333 -4.17 -45.37 -22.27
C SER A 333 -3.45 -46.07 -23.45
N PRO A 334 -2.42 -45.46 -24.09
CA PRO A 334 -1.41 -46.25 -24.81
C PRO A 334 0.02 -46.09 -24.26
N ILE A 335 0.26 -45.18 -23.29
CA ILE A 335 1.59 -45.01 -22.68
C ILE A 335 1.88 -46.13 -21.67
N ALA A 336 0.86 -46.60 -20.94
CA ALA A 336 0.99 -47.65 -19.93
C ALA A 336 1.37 -49.04 -20.47
N THR A 337 1.10 -49.33 -21.75
CA THR A 337 1.36 -50.64 -22.38
C THR A 337 2.76 -50.78 -22.97
N MET A 338 3.59 -49.74 -22.99
CA MET A 338 4.95 -49.83 -23.53
C MET A 338 5.99 -50.37 -22.50
N LEU A 339 5.58 -50.57 -21.24
CA LEU A 339 6.45 -50.97 -20.13
C LEU A 339 6.57 -52.49 -19.92
N THR A 340 5.90 -53.32 -20.73
CA THR A 340 5.90 -54.80 -20.58
C THR A 340 6.63 -55.57 -21.69
N ILE A 341 7.13 -54.90 -22.73
CA ILE A 341 7.90 -55.55 -23.82
C ILE A 341 9.41 -55.63 -23.50
N GLY A 342 9.86 -54.99 -22.41
CA GLY A 342 11.27 -55.03 -21.96
C GLY A 342 11.68 -56.26 -21.13
N ALA A 343 10.79 -57.25 -20.93
CA ALA A 343 10.97 -58.32 -19.94
C ALA A 343 10.77 -59.75 -20.48
N LEU A 344 10.88 -59.96 -21.81
CA LEU A 344 10.61 -61.25 -22.45
C LEU A 344 11.61 -61.58 -23.58
N LEU A 345 12.89 -61.28 -23.33
CA LEU A 345 14.04 -61.73 -24.12
C LEU A 345 15.16 -62.26 -23.20
N GLN A 346 14.87 -63.40 -22.58
CA GLN A 346 15.83 -64.47 -22.28
C GLN A 346 15.25 -65.79 -22.82
#